data_AF-A0A5Y1Q245-F1
#
_entry.id   AF-A0A5Y1Q245-F1
#
_cell.length_a   1.000
_cell.length_b   1.000
_cell.length_c   1.000
_cell.angle_alpha   90.00
_cell.angle_beta   90.00
_cell.angle_gamma   90.00
#
_symmetry.space_group_name_H-M   'P 1'
#
loop_
_entity.id
_entity.type
_entity.pdbx_description
1 polymer ?
#
loop_
_entity_poly.entity_id
_entity_poly.type
_entity_poly.pdbx_seq_one_letter_code
_entity_poly.pdbx_strand_id
1 'polypeptide(L)' 'DSFYKFVLDANTLDNSFLEINEILKEAPNQIFCMPMGENEQNLKKNAQKIAEFCIKNGYNYSDRIHIRLWNDKEGV' A
#
# COMPACT_ATOMS: atom_id res chain seq x y z
N ASP A 1 -12.99 -10.17 -11.79
CA ASP A 1 -13.01 -9.17 -10.71
C ASP A 1 -11.96 -8.10 -10.93
N SER A 2 -12.33 -6.85 -10.67
CA SER A 2 -11.45 -5.70 -10.65
C SER A 2 -11.17 -5.30 -9.21
N PHE A 3 -10.12 -4.51 -8.97
CA PHE A 3 -9.77 -3.97 -7.66
C PHE A 3 -8.94 -2.69 -7.82
N TYR A 4 -8.85 -1.90 -6.76
CA TYR A 4 -7.90 -0.80 -6.68
C TYR A 4 -6.66 -1.20 -5.91
N LYS A 5 -5.50 -0.73 -6.37
CA LYS A 5 -4.22 -0.89 -5.68
C LYS A 5 -3.57 0.47 -5.50
N PHE A 6 -3.40 0.88 -4.24
CA PHE A 6 -2.78 2.14 -3.87
C PHE A 6 -1.40 1.90 -3.28
N VAL A 7 -0.42 2.68 -3.73
CA VAL A 7 0.90 2.74 -3.10
C VAL A 7 0.86 3.86 -2.07
N LEU A 8 1.15 3.53 -0.81
CA LEU A 8 0.94 4.45 0.33
C LEU A 8 2.25 4.73 1.07
N ASP A 9 2.41 6.00 1.48
CA ASP A 9 3.42 6.45 2.44
C ASP A 9 2.78 6.50 3.83
N ALA A 10 3.48 5.98 4.83
CA ALA A 10 3.00 5.97 6.20
C ALA A 10 2.83 7.39 6.80
N ASN A 11 3.46 8.41 6.21
CA ASN A 11 3.37 9.79 6.66
C ASN A 11 2.12 10.53 6.15
N THR A 12 1.41 9.97 5.15
CA THR A 12 0.25 10.62 4.51
C THR A 12 -1.04 9.80 4.61
N LEU A 13 -1.09 8.81 5.51
CA LEU A 13 -2.19 7.86 5.63
C LEU A 13 -3.57 8.52 5.85
N ASP A 14 -3.63 9.60 6.61
CA ASP A 14 -4.91 10.29 6.86
C ASP A 14 -5.47 10.91 5.58
N ASN A 15 -4.62 11.55 4.76
CA ASN A 15 -5.02 12.09 3.46
C ASN A 15 -5.39 10.97 2.49
N SER A 16 -4.58 9.90 2.44
CA SER A 16 -4.86 8.74 1.60
C SER A 16 -6.19 8.07 1.96
N PHE A 17 -6.56 8.03 3.24
CA PHE A 17 -7.86 7.52 3.66
C PHE A 17 -9.02 8.36 3.13
N LEU A 18 -8.91 9.69 3.17
CA LEU A 18 -9.93 10.59 2.63
C LEU A 18 -10.11 10.37 1.12
N GLU A 19 -9.02 10.36 0.36
CA GLU A 19 -9.03 10.14 -1.09
C GLU A 19 -9.60 8.77 -1.46
N ILE A 20 -9.19 7.69 -0.76
CA ILE A 20 -9.72 6.34 -0.99
C ILE A 20 -11.23 6.31 -0.75
N ASN A 21 -11.71 6.97 0.31
CA ASN A 21 -13.15 7.03 0.59
C ASN A 21 -13.93 7.83 -0.45
N GLU A 22 -13.36 8.90 -0.99
CA GLU A 22 -13.98 9.65 -2.09
C GLU A 22 -14.11 8.79 -3.34
N ILE A 23 -13.07 8.03 -3.69
CA ILE A 23 -13.11 7.08 -4.82
C ILE A 23 -14.16 5.99 -4.57
N LEU A 24 -14.19 5.40 -3.38
CA LEU A 24 -15.10 4.30 -3.04
C LEU A 24 -16.57 4.72 -2.99
N LYS A 25 -16.87 6.00 -2.74
CA LYS A 25 -18.24 6.53 -2.82
C LYS A 25 -18.79 6.47 -4.25
N GLU A 26 -17.96 6.80 -5.23
CA GLU A 26 -18.34 6.82 -6.64
C GLU A 26 -18.25 5.42 -7.28
N ALA A 27 -17.27 4.62 -6.87
CA ALA A 27 -17.02 3.30 -7.43
C ALA A 27 -16.55 2.32 -6.35
N PRO A 28 -17.48 1.61 -5.68
CA PRO A 28 -17.13 0.63 -4.66
C PRO A 28 -16.34 -0.55 -5.25
N ASN A 29 -15.18 -0.86 -4.65
CA ASN A 29 -14.39 -2.02 -5.05
C ASN A 29 -13.45 -2.50 -3.93
N GLN A 30 -12.83 -3.66 -4.11
CA GLN A 30 -11.78 -4.14 -3.21
C GLN A 30 -10.55 -3.23 -3.25
N ILE A 31 -9.98 -2.99 -2.08
CA ILE A 31 -8.76 -2.18 -1.91
C ILE A 31 -7.59 -3.07 -1.56
N PHE A 32 -6.48 -2.86 -2.24
CA PHE A 32 -5.15 -3.34 -1.88
C PHE A 32 -4.23 -2.16 -1.59
N CYS A 33 -3.59 -2.15 -0.43
CA CYS A 33 -2.56 -1.16 -0.10
C CYS A 33 -1.18 -1.79 -0.18
N MET A 34 -0.27 -1.07 -0.80
CA MET A 34 1.12 -1.46 -0.95
C MET A 34 2.03 -0.40 -0.32
N PRO A 35 3.00 -0.77 0.52
CA PRO A 35 3.92 0.20 1.09
C PRO A 35 4.81 0.82 0.00
N MET A 36 5.02 2.13 0.11
CA MET A 36 6.01 2.86 -0.69
C MET A 36 7.43 2.50 -0.25
N GLY A 37 8.34 2.39 -1.21
CA GLY A 37 9.77 2.17 -0.97
C GLY A 37 10.49 1.66 -2.22
N GLU A 38 11.59 2.33 -2.56
CA GLU A 38 12.49 1.98 -3.67
C GLU A 38 13.57 0.95 -3.29
N ASN A 39 13.83 0.77 -1.99
CA ASN A 39 14.77 -0.22 -1.45
C ASN A 39 14.17 -0.88 -0.20
N GLU A 40 14.79 -1.96 0.27
CA GLU A 40 14.32 -2.75 1.40
C GLU A 40 14.16 -1.90 2.66
N GLN A 41 15.12 -1.01 2.92
CA GLN A 41 15.11 -0.17 4.12
C GLN A 41 13.91 0.79 4.14
N ASN A 42 13.67 1.50 3.03
CA ASN A 42 12.56 2.44 2.92
C ASN A 42 11.21 1.70 2.87
N LEU A 43 11.15 0.56 2.19
CA LEU A 43 9.97 -0.31 2.20
C LEU A 43 9.61 -0.75 3.63
N LYS A 44 10.60 -1.19 4.41
CA LYS A 44 10.41 -1.67 5.78
C LYS A 44 9.88 -0.58 6.72
N LYS A 45 10.28 0.68 6.54
CA LYS A 45 9.77 1.83 7.32
C LYS A 45 8.27 2.04 7.15
N ASN A 46 7.75 1.80 5.93
CA ASN A 46 6.33 1.95 5.63
C ASN A 46 5.52 0.67 5.93
N ALA A 47 6.09 -0.50 5.66
CA ALA A 47 5.37 -1.77 5.63
C ALA A 47 4.47 -2.05 6.83
N GLN A 48 4.98 -1.87 8.05
CA GLN A 48 4.21 -2.16 9.26
C GLN A 48 3.01 -1.22 9.41
N LYS A 49 3.24 0.09 9.29
CA LYS A 49 2.17 1.09 9.42
C LYS A 49 1.09 0.93 8.34
N ILE A 50 1.47 0.57 7.12
CA ILE A 50 0.51 0.27 6.05
C ILE A 50 -0.29 -1.01 6.34
N ALA A 51 0.34 -2.05 6.89
CA ALA A 51 -0.37 -3.27 7.29
C ALA A 51 -1.39 -2.98 8.40
N GLU A 52 -1.01 -2.21 9.42
CA GLU A 52 -1.91 -1.76 10.49
C GLU A 52 -3.07 -0.92 9.94
N PHE A 53 -2.78 -0.02 8.99
CA PHE A 53 -3.80 0.75 8.27
C PHE A 53 -4.78 -0.13 7.50
N CYS A 54 -4.29 -1.19 6.84
CA CYS A 54 -5.16 -2.15 6.15
C CYS A 54 -6.11 -2.85 7.12
N ILE A 55 -5.57 -3.37 8.23
CA ILE A 55 -6.34 -4.06 9.27
C ILE A 55 -7.43 -3.14 9.82
N LYS A 56 -7.07 -1.90 10.15
CA LYS A 56 -8.01 -0.91 10.71
C LYS A 56 -9.19 -0.62 9.78
N ASN A 57 -8.97 -0.60 8.47
CA ASN A 57 -9.97 -0.18 7.49
C ASN A 57 -10.61 -1.33 6.69
N GLY A 58 -10.23 -2.58 6.98
CA GLY A 58 -10.72 -3.75 6.23
C GLY A 58 -10.18 -3.84 4.80
N TYR A 59 -9.00 -3.27 4.54
CA TYR A 59 -8.32 -3.35 3.24
C TYR A 59 -7.39 -4.55 3.17
N ASN A 60 -7.03 -4.96 1.96
CA ASN A 60 -6.05 -6.01 1.73
C ASN A 60 -4.63 -5.41 1.69
N TYR A 61 -3.65 -6.14 2.22
CA TYR A 61 -2.25 -5.75 2.12
C TYR A 61 -1.57 -6.46 0.95
N SER A 62 -0.79 -5.74 0.15
CA SER A 62 0.02 -6.29 -0.95
C SER A 62 1.45 -5.77 -0.86
N ASP A 63 2.40 -6.65 -0.64
CA ASP A 63 3.80 -6.28 -0.42
C ASP A 63 4.62 -6.14 -1.72
N ARG A 64 5.78 -5.48 -1.65
CA ARG A 64 6.79 -5.44 -2.73
C ARG A 64 7.83 -6.53 -2.52
N ILE A 65 7.44 -7.78 -2.75
CA ILE A 65 8.29 -8.96 -2.54
C ILE A 65 9.62 -8.84 -3.31
N HIS A 66 9.60 -8.33 -4.54
CA HIS A 66 10.83 -8.10 -5.30
C HIS A 66 11.85 -7.25 -4.53
N ILE A 67 11.43 -6.10 -3.99
CA ILE A 67 12.29 -5.22 -3.20
C ILE A 67 12.77 -5.91 -1.91
N ARG A 68 11.96 -6.79 -1.31
CA ARG A 68 12.39 -7.55 -0.13
C ARG A 68 13.45 -8.60 -0.43
N LEU A 69 13.35 -9.25 -1.59
CA LEU A 69 14.24 -10.36 -1.95
C LEU A 69 15.51 -9.89 -2.65
N TRP A 70 15.41 -8.85 -3.46
CA TRP A 70 16.48 -8.39 -4.36
C TRP A 70 16.77 -6.89 -4.26
N ASN A 71 16.19 -6.18 -3.29
CA ASN A 71 16.35 -4.74 -3.15
C ASN A 71 15.95 -4.01 -4.44
N ASP A 72 16.71 -2.99 -4.84
CA ASP A 72 16.53 -2.20 -6.05
C ASP A 72 17.13 -2.84 -7.32
N LYS A 73 17.52 -4.12 -7.27
CA LYS A 73 18.10 -4.81 -8.43
C LYS A 73 17.06 -5.10 -9.50
N GLU A 74 17.21 -4.53 -10.68
CA GLU A 74 16.33 -4.79 -11.83
C GLU A 74 16.65 -6.12 -12.54
N GLY A 75 15.64 -6.69 -13.22
CA GLY A 75 15.82 -7.85 -14.11
C GLY A 75 15.95 -9.21 -13.43
N VAL A 76 15.38 -9.37 -12.23
CA VAL A 76 15.35 -10.61 -11.44
C VAL A 76 13.99 -11.29 -11.43
#